data_AF-A0A917HAW5-F1
#
_entry.id   AF-A0A917HAW5-F1
#
_cell.length_a   1.000
_cell.length_b   1.000
_cell.length_c   1.000
_cell.angle_alpha   90.00
_cell.angle_beta   90.00
_cell.angle_gamma   90.00
#
_symmetry.space_group_name_H-M   'P 1'
#
loop_
_entity.id
_entity.type
_entity.pdbx_description
1 polymer ?
#
loop_
_entity_poly.entity_id
_entity_poly.type
_entity_poly.pdbx_seq_one_letter_code
_entity_poly.pdbx_strand_id
1 'polypeptide(L)' 'MTASKIKLQPFTADDFDRLIGWVKDEELLIQFAGSIFSFPLTRDQLNQYLSDADRSVFKVVNEHEEVIGHCEA' A
#
# COMPACT_ATOMS: atom_id res chain seq x y z
N MET A 1 17.51 13.85 -16.99
CA MET A 1 16.85 13.52 -15.71
C MET A 1 17.30 12.12 -15.33
N THR A 2 18.02 11.94 -14.23
CA THR A 2 18.32 10.60 -13.71
C THR A 2 17.10 10.08 -12.97
N ALA A 3 16.61 8.89 -13.33
CA ALA A 3 15.56 8.24 -12.56
C ALA A 3 16.09 7.94 -11.15
N SER A 4 15.33 8.30 -10.11
CA SER A 4 15.66 7.92 -8.74
C SER A 4 15.48 6.41 -8.57
N LYS A 5 16.44 5.74 -7.92
CA LYS A 5 16.31 4.30 -7.66
C LYS A 5 15.22 4.06 -6.61
N ILE A 6 14.43 3.01 -6.83
CA ILE A 6 13.46 2.51 -5.87
C ILE A 6 13.79 1.07 -5.49
N LYS A 7 13.35 0.65 -4.30
CA LYS A 7 13.38 -0.75 -3.86
C LYS A 7 11.98 -1.16 -3.40
N LEU A 8 11.68 -2.44 -3.53
CA LEU A 8 10.51 -3.06 -2.94
C LEU A 8 10.89 -3.68 -1.61
N GLN A 9 10.18 -3.33 -0.54
CA GLN A 9 10.29 -3.95 0.77
C GLN A 9 8.94 -4.57 1.14
N PRO A 10 8.90 -5.62 1.98
CA PRO A 10 7.63 -6.18 2.46
C PRO A 10 6.75 -5.10 3.08
N PHE A 11 5.47 -5.09 2.71
CA PHE A 11 4.45 -4.32 3.40
C PHE A 11 4.00 -5.09 4.64
N THR A 12 3.93 -4.42 5.79
CA THR A 12 3.62 -5.05 7.08
C THR A 12 2.56 -4.25 7.84
N ALA A 13 2.09 -4.78 8.98
CA ALA A 13 1.15 -4.08 9.85
C ALA A 13 1.63 -2.68 10.30
N ASP A 14 2.96 -2.48 10.39
CA ASP A 14 3.57 -1.19 10.75
C ASP A 14 3.38 -0.12 9.66
N ASP A 15 3.01 -0.53 8.44
CA ASP A 15 2.81 0.37 7.30
C ASP A 15 1.34 0.76 7.11
N PHE A 16 0.40 0.17 7.87
CA PHE A 16 -1.03 0.35 7.69
C PHE A 16 -1.48 1.81 7.83
N ASP A 17 -1.04 2.48 8.89
CA ASP A 17 -1.44 3.88 9.13
C ASP A 17 -1.00 4.81 7.99
N ARG A 18 0.13 4.49 7.34
CA ARG A 18 0.60 5.26 6.18
C ARG A 18 -0.33 5.09 4.99
N LEU A 19 -0.68 3.85 4.64
CA LEU A 19 -1.57 3.58 3.50
C LEU A 19 -3.00 4.11 3.75
N ILE A 20 -3.52 3.94 4.97
CA ILE A 20 -4.80 4.53 5.39
C ILE A 20 -4.75 6.06 5.26
N GLY A 21 -3.64 6.69 5.67
CA GLY A 21 -3.45 8.14 5.56
C GLY A 21 -3.34 8.67 4.11
N TRP A 22 -2.97 7.84 3.13
CA TRP A 22 -2.96 8.21 1.72
C TRP A 22 -4.36 8.23 1.10
N VAL A 23 -5.27 7.37 1.57
CA VAL A 23 -6.64 7.26 1.04
C VAL A 23 -7.56 8.22 1.79
N LYS A 24 -7.95 9.32 1.13
CA LYS A 24 -8.74 10.41 1.72
C LYS A 24 -10.25 10.28 1.52
N ASP A 25 -10.66 9.56 0.48
CA ASP A 25 -12.06 9.40 0.09
C ASP A 25 -12.27 8.07 -0.67
N GLU A 26 -13.54 7.74 -0.92
CA GLU A 26 -13.96 6.52 -1.59
C GLU A 26 -13.52 6.48 -3.07
N GLU A 27 -13.55 7.61 -3.77
CA GLU A 27 -13.13 7.69 -5.17
C GLU A 27 -11.65 7.33 -5.33
N LEU A 28 -10.79 7.91 -4.48
CA LEU A 28 -9.37 7.61 -4.45
C LEU A 28 -9.11 6.14 -4.09
N LEU A 29 -9.87 5.55 -3.16
CA LEU A 29 -9.73 4.15 -2.81
C LEU A 29 -10.04 3.24 -4.02
N ILE A 30 -11.12 3.52 -4.74
CA ILE A 30 -11.53 2.74 -5.91
C ILE A 30 -10.52 2.89 -7.05
N GLN A 31 -10.01 4.10 -7.30
CA GLN A 31 -8.97 4.32 -8.31
C GLN A 31 -7.66 3.59 -7.97
N PHE A 32 -7.33 3.51 -6.68
CA PHE A 32 -6.09 2.91 -6.20
C PHE A 32 -6.15 1.38 -6.11
N ALA A 33 -7.24 0.81 -5.58
CA ALA A 33 -7.35 -0.60 -5.22
C ALA A 33 -8.57 -1.32 -5.83
N GLY A 34 -9.31 -0.67 -6.72
CA GLY A 34 -10.53 -1.24 -7.31
C GLY A 34 -11.54 -1.63 -6.22
N SER A 35 -12.08 -2.84 -6.33
CA SER A 35 -13.06 -3.38 -5.38
C SER A 35 -12.44 -4.23 -4.25
N ILE A 36 -11.12 -4.19 -4.06
CA ILE A 36 -10.44 -4.96 -3.00
C ILE A 36 -10.88 -4.47 -1.61
N PHE A 37 -11.13 -3.16 -1.48
CA PHE A 37 -11.47 -2.51 -0.22
C PHE A 37 -12.79 -1.75 -0.32
N SER A 38 -13.38 -1.48 0.84
CA SER A 38 -14.50 -0.56 1.04
C SER A 38 -14.02 0.65 1.84
N PHE A 39 -14.53 1.84 1.49
CA PHE A 39 -14.21 3.06 2.24
C PHE A 39 -15.01 3.11 3.56
N PRO A 40 -14.39 3.51 4.69
CA PRO A 40 -12.98 3.87 4.87
C PRO A 40 -12.07 2.63 4.88
N LEU A 41 -10.83 2.78 4.40
CA LEU A 41 -9.82 1.73 4.51
C LEU A 41 -9.48 1.48 6.00
N THR A 42 -9.59 0.23 6.45
CA THR A 42 -9.37 -0.14 7.86
C THR A 42 -8.21 -1.12 8.03
N ARG A 43 -7.67 -1.19 9.25
CA ARG A 43 -6.65 -2.18 9.63
C ARG A 43 -7.13 -3.62 9.42
N ASP A 44 -8.41 -3.91 9.66
CA ASP A 44 -8.97 -5.25 9.48
C ASP A 44 -9.00 -5.66 8.01
N GLN A 45 -9.36 -4.73 7.12
CA GLN A 45 -9.28 -4.95 5.68
C GLN A 45 -7.83 -5.22 5.23
N LEU A 46 -6.85 -4.46 5.77
CA LEU A 46 -5.43 -4.65 5.46
C LEU A 46 -4.86 -5.95 6.04
N ASN A 47 -5.35 -6.42 7.19
CA ASN A 47 -5.01 -7.73 7.74
C ASN A 47 -5.53 -8.85 6.84
N GLN A 48 -6.79 -8.77 6.39
CA GLN A 48 -7.36 -9.75 5.46
C GLN A 48 -6.59 -9.75 4.13
N TYR A 49 -6.26 -8.57 3.64
CA TYR A 49 -5.44 -8.37 2.45
C TYR A 49 -4.05 -9.01 2.54
N LEU A 50 -3.39 -8.92 3.70
CA LEU A 50 -2.10 -9.60 3.96
C LEU A 50 -2.22 -11.11 4.23
N SER A 51 -3.43 -11.61 4.51
CA SER A 51 -3.66 -13.04 4.75
C SER A 51 -3.78 -13.88 3.48
N ASP A 52 -3.91 -13.22 2.33
CA ASP A 52 -3.98 -13.84 1.01
C ASP A 52 -2.59 -14.36 0.59
N ALA A 53 -2.39 -15.67 0.66
CA ALA A 53 -1.10 -16.31 0.41
C ALA A 53 -0.65 -16.22 -1.06
N ASP A 54 -1.59 -15.99 -1.99
CA ASP A 54 -1.29 -15.83 -3.41
C ASP A 54 -0.89 -14.38 -3.75
N ARG A 55 -0.94 -13.46 -2.78
CA ARG A 55 -0.65 -12.04 -2.95
C ARG A 55 0.69 -11.65 -2.36
N SER A 56 1.54 -11.03 -3.17
CA SER A 56 2.79 -10.43 -2.70
C SER A 56 2.64 -8.91 -2.58
N VAL A 57 2.71 -8.40 -1.35
CA VAL A 57 2.47 -6.98 -1.07
C VAL A 57 3.76 -6.26 -0.67
N PHE A 58 4.01 -5.12 -1.30
CA PHE A 58 5.24 -4.35 -1.12
C PHE A 58 4.97 -2.86 -0.85
N LYS A 59 5.82 -2.28 -0.02
CA LYS A 59 6.03 -0.83 0.01
C LYS A 59 7.20 -0.45 -0.90
N VAL A 60 7.08 0.69 -1.54
CA VAL A 60 8.12 1.26 -2.40
C VAL A 60 8.93 2.25 -1.60
N VAL A 61 10.25 2.05 -1.51
CA VAL A 61 11.17 2.96 -0.81
C VAL A 61 12.14 3.62 -1.78
N ASN A 62 12.47 4.89 -1.52
CA ASN A 62 13.48 5.64 -2.27
C ASN A 62 14.90 5.44 -1.70
N GLU A 63 15.88 6.15 -2.24
CA GLU A 63 17.29 6.10 -1.80
C GLU A 63 17.53 6.61 -0.37
N HIS A 64 16.56 7.33 0.21
CA HIS A 64 16.57 7.84 1.58
C HIS A 64 15.79 6.95 2.56
N GLU A 65 15.37 5.75 2.12
CA GLU A 65 14.52 4.81 2.89
C GLU A 65 13.15 5.42 3.26
N GLU A 66 12.70 6.44 2.53
CA GLU A 66 11.35 6.98 2.66
C GLU A 66 10.36 6.11 1.87
N VAL A 67 9.24 5.79 2.49
CA VAL A 67 8.16 5.04 1.85
C VAL A 67 7.34 5.99 0.98
N ILE A 68 7.38 5.77 -0.33
CA ILE A 68 6.80 6.65 -1.35
C ILE A 68 5.72 5.98 -2.21
N GLY A 69 5.44 4.70 -1.97
CA GLY A 69 4.39 3.98 -2.69
C GLY A 69 4.04 2.63 -2.11
N HIS A 70 3.07 1.98 -2.74
CA HIS A 70 2.55 0.65 -2.40
C HIS A 70 2.22 -0.07 -3.71
N CYS A 71 2.53 -1.37 -3.79
CA CYS A 71 2.18 -2.20 -4.93
C CYS A 71 1.99 -3.66 -4.51
N GLU A 72 1.29 -4.41 -5.35
CA GLU A 72 1.06 -5.84 -5.19
C GLU A 72 1.36 -6.59 -6.48
N ALA A 73 1.63 -7.89 -6.35
CA ALA A 73 1.79 -8.83 -7.46
C ALA A 73 1.06 -10.14 -7.14
#